data_AF-A0A6M5E1D3-F1
#
_entry.id   AF-A0A6M5E1D3-F1
#
_cell.length_a   1.000
_cell.length_b   1.000
_cell.length_c   1.000
_cell.angle_alpha   90.00
_cell.angle_beta   90.00
_cell.angle_gamma   90.00
#
_symmetry.space_group_name_H-M   'P 1'
#
loop_
_entity.id
_entity.type
_entity.pdbx_description
1 polymer ?
#
loop_
_entity_poly.entity_id
_entity_poly.type
_entity_poly.pdbx_seq_one_letter_code
_entity_poly.pdbx_strand_id
1 'polypeptide(L)'
;DGYSAVQLAYGEISPRKVNKPLTGQYTAAGVNPRRYLAELRLDDSDAATEYQVGQELTAEIFADGSYVDVTGTSKGKGFAGTMKRHGFRGQGASHGAQAVHRRPGSIGGCATPARVFKGTRMAGRMGNDRVTVLNLLVHKVDAENGVLLIKGAVPGRTGGLVMVRSAIK
;
A
#
# COMPACT_ATOMS: atom_id res chain seq x y z
N ASP A 1 19.95 -11.19 -9.49
CA ASP A 1 18.73 -10.36 -9.45
C ASP A 1 18.58 -9.37 -10.61
N GLY A 2 19.65 -8.75 -11.13
CA GLY A 2 19.55 -7.87 -12.30
C GLY A 2 18.98 -6.47 -12.02
N TYR A 3 18.83 -6.11 -10.74
CA TYR A 3 18.49 -4.78 -10.24
C TYR A 3 19.08 -4.61 -8.83
N SER A 4 19.18 -3.37 -8.35
CA SER A 4 19.68 -3.05 -7.00
C SER A 4 18.53 -2.78 -6.03
N ALA A 5 18.56 -3.47 -4.88
CA ALA A 5 17.56 -3.32 -3.83
C ALA A 5 18.10 -3.78 -2.47
N VAL A 6 17.47 -3.30 -1.40
CA VAL A 6 17.71 -3.75 -0.03
C VAL A 6 16.45 -4.44 0.48
N GLN A 7 16.60 -5.61 1.08
CA GLN A 7 15.51 -6.31 1.74
C GLN A 7 15.47 -5.96 3.23
N LEU A 8 14.32 -5.46 3.69
CA LEU A 8 14.09 -5.06 5.07
C LEU A 8 13.20 -6.08 5.79
N ALA A 9 13.48 -6.27 7.08
CA ALA A 9 12.74 -7.18 7.96
C ALA A 9 12.14 -6.42 9.14
N TYR A 10 10.84 -6.58 9.41
CA TYR A 10 10.14 -5.85 10.47
C TYR A 10 9.17 -6.72 11.28
N GLY A 11 9.04 -6.39 12.56
CA GLY A 11 8.05 -6.95 13.47
C GLY A 11 8.50 -8.26 14.12
N GLU A 12 8.13 -8.42 15.39
CA GLU A 12 8.49 -9.61 16.17
C GLU A 12 7.62 -10.82 15.81
N ILE A 13 8.27 -11.98 15.74
CA ILE A 13 7.62 -13.28 15.57
C ILE A 13 8.34 -14.35 16.39
N SER A 14 7.56 -15.22 17.04
CA SER A 14 8.13 -16.40 17.71
C SER A 14 8.75 -17.33 16.66
N PRO A 15 9.98 -17.85 16.90
CA PRO A 15 10.67 -18.74 15.95
C PRO A 15 9.84 -19.96 15.53
N ARG A 16 8.98 -20.47 16.43
CA ARG A 16 8.06 -21.60 16.16
C ARG A 16 7.06 -21.32 15.03
N LYS A 17 6.72 -20.06 14.77
CA LYS A 17 5.72 -19.67 13.75
C LYS A 17 6.33 -19.53 12.36
N VAL A 18 7.66 -19.53 12.27
CA VAL A 18 8.39 -19.34 11.00
C VAL A 18 8.59 -20.71 10.36
N ASN A 19 8.40 -20.78 9.04
CA ASN A 19 8.60 -22.02 8.30
C ASN A 19 10.12 -22.30 8.12
N LYS A 20 10.48 -23.57 7.92
CA LYS A 20 11.89 -23.97 7.79
C LYS A 20 12.65 -23.23 6.67
N PRO A 21 12.07 -22.97 5.47
CA PRO A 21 12.76 -22.22 4.43
C PRO A 21 13.13 -20.79 4.83
N LEU A 22 12.20 -20.03 5.42
CA LEU A 22 12.48 -18.67 5.89
C LEU A 22 13.49 -18.66 7.03
N THR A 23 13.41 -19.63 7.94
CA THR A 23 14.43 -19.77 9.00
C THR A 23 15.83 -19.93 8.42
N GLY A 24 16.00 -20.73 7.37
CA GLY A 24 17.28 -20.87 6.69
C GLY A 24 17.83 -19.56 6.12
N GLN A 25 16.96 -18.73 5.54
CA GLN A 25 17.34 -17.40 5.04
C GLN A 25 17.80 -16.47 6.17
N TYR A 26 17.06 -16.43 7.28
CA TYR A 26 17.42 -15.62 8.44
C TYR A 26 18.73 -16.08 9.10
N THR A 27 18.95 -17.40 9.21
CA THR A 27 20.20 -17.97 9.71
C THR A 27 21.39 -17.63 8.81
N ALA A 28 21.23 -17.72 7.49
CA ALA A 28 22.28 -17.35 6.54
C ALA A 28 22.65 -15.86 6.63
N ALA A 29 21.66 -15.01 6.92
CA ALA A 29 21.86 -13.58 7.16
C ALA A 29 22.31 -13.24 8.59
N GLY A 30 22.38 -14.22 9.50
CA GLY A 30 22.78 -14.02 10.90
C GLY A 30 21.80 -13.20 11.74
N VAL A 31 20.52 -13.12 11.35
CA VAL A 31 19.51 -12.27 12.00
C VAL A 31 18.37 -13.08 12.61
N ASN A 32 17.69 -12.48 13.61
CA ASN A 32 16.49 -13.07 14.19
C ASN A 32 15.30 -13.05 13.21
N PRO A 33 14.45 -14.09 13.17
CA PRO A 33 13.30 -14.10 12.30
C PRO A 33 12.32 -12.95 12.59
N ARG A 34 11.76 -12.36 11.53
CA ARG A 34 10.80 -11.25 11.61
C ARG A 34 9.47 -11.58 10.92
N ARG A 35 8.43 -10.80 11.25
CA ARG A 35 7.06 -11.02 10.77
C ARG A 35 6.86 -10.63 9.31
N TYR A 36 7.49 -9.54 8.88
CA TYR A 36 7.34 -8.98 7.55
C TYR A 36 8.70 -8.84 6.88
N LEU A 37 8.74 -9.16 5.59
CA LEU A 37 9.86 -8.91 4.70
C LEU A 37 9.35 -8.03 3.56
N ALA A 38 10.09 -6.98 3.22
CA ALA A 38 9.77 -6.10 2.10
C ALA A 38 11.06 -5.63 1.44
N GLU A 39 11.02 -5.49 0.11
CA GLU A 39 12.15 -4.97 -0.65
C GLU A 39 11.96 -3.47 -0.92
N LEU A 40 13.04 -2.73 -0.76
CA LEU A 40 13.19 -1.35 -1.19
C LEU A 40 14.13 -1.33 -2.39
N ARG A 41 13.56 -1.11 -3.58
CA ARG A 41 14.34 -0.92 -4.80
C ARG A 41 15.02 0.45 -4.76
N LEU A 42 16.30 0.47 -5.11
CA LEU A 42 17.11 1.68 -5.22
C LEU A 42 17.36 1.96 -6.70
N ASP A 43 17.36 3.24 -7.08
CA ASP A 43 17.61 3.64 -8.46
C ASP A 43 19.11 3.63 -8.80
N ASP A 44 19.94 3.93 -7.81
CA ASP A 44 21.40 3.91 -7.92
C ASP A 44 21.97 2.56 -7.42
N SER A 45 22.87 1.96 -8.19
CA SER A 45 23.57 0.74 -7.79
C SER A 45 24.49 0.97 -6.61
N ASP A 46 25.05 2.16 -6.47
CA ASP A 46 26.06 2.47 -5.47
C ASP A 46 25.42 2.69 -4.10
N ALA A 47 24.18 3.18 -4.06
CA ALA A 47 23.38 3.34 -2.84
C ALA A 47 23.12 2.00 -2.11
N ALA A 48 23.13 0.87 -2.83
CA ALA A 48 23.00 -0.44 -2.19
C ALA A 48 24.24 -0.84 -1.38
N THR A 49 25.40 -0.26 -1.69
CA THR A 49 26.69 -0.57 -1.05
C THR A 49 26.83 0.11 0.31
N GLU A 50 26.01 1.14 0.58
CA GLU A 50 25.93 1.82 1.88
C GLU A 50 25.29 0.95 2.97
N TYR A 51 24.61 -0.15 2.58
CA TYR A 51 23.89 -1.01 3.50
C TYR A 51 24.59 -2.36 3.69
N GLN A 52 24.61 -2.83 4.94
CA GLN A 52 25.17 -4.13 5.30
C GLN A 52 24.09 -5.09 5.79
N VAL A 53 24.26 -6.39 5.50
CA VAL A 53 23.35 -7.42 6.03
C VAL A 53 23.45 -7.43 7.55
N GLY A 54 22.29 -7.40 8.22
CA GLY A 54 22.21 -7.35 9.69
C GLY A 54 22.25 -5.95 10.29
N GLN A 55 22.44 -4.91 9.48
CA GLN A 55 22.32 -3.52 9.92
C GLN A 55 20.88 -3.23 10.39
N GLU A 56 20.76 -2.59 11.55
CA GLU A 56 19.47 -2.11 12.07
C GLU A 56 19.23 -0.66 11.65
N LEU A 57 18.03 -0.37 11.16
CA LEU A 57 17.58 0.96 10.76
C LEU A 57 16.44 1.42 11.67
N THR A 58 16.58 2.62 12.23
CA THR A 58 15.61 3.22 13.16
C THR A 58 14.85 4.36 12.48
N ALA A 59 13.88 4.96 13.20
CA ALA A 59 13.12 6.11 12.70
C ALA A 59 13.98 7.38 12.48
N GLU A 60 15.18 7.42 13.06
CA GLU A 60 16.12 8.55 13.02
C GLU A 60 16.69 8.84 11.63
N ILE A 61 16.52 7.91 10.68
CA ILE A 61 16.92 8.12 9.29
C ILE A 61 16.12 9.25 8.61
N PHE A 62 14.98 9.65 9.18
CA PHE A 62 14.18 10.77 8.71
C PHE A 62 14.47 12.02 9.55
N ALA A 63 14.38 13.18 8.90
CA ALA A 63 14.49 14.48 9.56
C ALA A 63 13.13 15.18 9.67
N ASP A 64 12.98 16.00 10.70
CA ASP A 64 11.83 16.90 10.84
C ASP A 64 11.71 17.82 9.61
N GLY A 65 10.50 17.95 9.07
CA GLY A 65 10.24 18.75 7.88
C GLY A 65 10.53 18.06 6.55
N SER A 66 11.06 16.83 6.54
CA SER A 66 11.26 16.05 5.32
C SER A 66 9.92 15.57 4.71
N TYR A 67 9.93 15.29 3.40
CA TYR A 67 8.78 14.75 2.68
C TYR A 67 8.96 13.25 2.41
N VAL A 68 7.89 12.49 2.63
CA VAL A 68 7.87 11.03 2.48
C VAL A 68 6.68 10.55 1.67
N ASP A 69 6.90 9.47 0.93
CA ASP A 69 5.85 8.65 0.33
C ASP A 69 5.50 7.52 1.31
N VAL A 70 4.21 7.37 1.61
CA VAL A 70 3.73 6.30 2.49
C VAL A 70 2.88 5.31 1.71
N THR A 71 3.36 4.07 1.64
CA THR A 71 2.69 2.97 0.96
C THR A 71 2.08 2.00 1.96
N GLY A 72 0.83 1.62 1.76
CA GLY A 72 0.13 0.68 2.63
C GLY A 72 -1.03 0.00 1.92
N THR A 73 -1.65 -0.98 2.59
CA THR A 73 -2.84 -1.67 2.07
C THR A 73 -4.09 -0.94 2.52
N SER A 74 -4.87 -0.42 1.57
CA SER A 74 -6.11 0.31 1.84
C SER A 74 -7.14 -0.53 2.60
N LYS A 75 -8.00 0.12 3.39
CA LYS A 75 -9.10 -0.57 4.10
C LYS A 75 -10.04 -1.24 3.10
N GLY A 76 -10.30 -2.53 3.30
CA GLY A 76 -11.27 -3.29 2.49
C GLY A 76 -12.69 -2.76 2.68
N LYS A 77 -13.43 -2.62 1.57
CA LYS A 77 -14.82 -2.15 1.54
C LYS A 77 -15.83 -3.22 1.10
N GLY A 78 -15.38 -4.46 0.89
CA GLY A 78 -16.18 -5.59 0.41
C GLY A 78 -16.56 -5.45 -1.07
N PHE A 79 -17.62 -6.15 -1.49
CA PHE A 79 -18.23 -5.94 -2.80
C PHE A 79 -19.02 -4.62 -2.79
N ALA A 80 -18.65 -3.70 -3.68
CA ALA A 80 -19.23 -2.37 -3.76
C ALA A 80 -19.93 -2.16 -5.11
N GLY A 81 -21.13 -1.59 -5.07
CA GLY A 81 -21.85 -1.13 -6.26
C GLY A 81 -21.14 0.05 -6.95
N THR A 82 -21.58 0.39 -8.16
CA THR A 82 -20.95 1.42 -9.01
C THR A 82 -20.94 2.82 -8.38
N MET A 83 -21.96 3.16 -7.58
CA MET A 83 -21.99 4.44 -6.87
C MET A 83 -20.86 4.56 -5.84
N LYS A 84 -20.67 3.54 -4.98
CA LYS A 84 -19.62 3.56 -3.93
C LYS A 84 -18.21 3.37 -4.53
N ARG A 85 -18.10 2.50 -5.54
CA ARG A 85 -16.81 2.13 -6.14
C ARG A 85 -16.26 3.19 -7.07
N HIS A 86 -17.12 3.79 -7.89
CA HIS A 86 -16.73 4.67 -9.00
C HIS A 86 -17.40 6.05 -8.98
N GLY A 87 -18.20 6.37 -7.97
CA GLY A 87 -18.85 7.68 -7.83
C GLY A 87 -19.99 7.91 -8.83
N PHE A 88 -20.64 6.87 -9.35
CA PHE A 88 -21.79 7.04 -10.25
C PHE A 88 -22.93 7.78 -9.54
N ARG A 89 -23.65 8.66 -10.25
CA ARG A 89 -24.72 9.50 -9.69
C ARG A 89 -26.03 8.74 -9.40
N GLY A 90 -26.26 7.61 -10.06
CA GLY A 90 -27.54 6.90 -10.00
C GLY A 90 -28.62 7.57 -10.87
N GLN A 91 -29.87 7.18 -10.67
CA GLN A 91 -31.04 7.76 -11.35
C GLN A 91 -31.96 8.47 -10.34
N GLY A 92 -32.92 9.26 -10.83
CA GLY A 92 -33.83 10.04 -10.00
C GLY A 92 -34.60 9.19 -8.97
N ALA A 93 -34.89 9.77 -7.81
CA ALA A 93 -35.60 9.11 -6.71
C ALA A 93 -37.13 9.03 -6.91
N SER A 94 -37.69 9.98 -7.66
CA SER A 94 -39.13 10.17 -7.87
C SER A 94 -39.46 10.22 -9.38
N HIS A 95 -40.66 10.71 -9.73
CA HIS A 95 -41.14 10.89 -11.11
C HIS A 95 -41.08 9.61 -11.95
N GLY A 96 -41.47 8.46 -11.37
CA GLY A 96 -41.64 7.20 -12.10
C GLY A 96 -40.39 6.35 -12.29
N ALA A 97 -39.27 6.67 -11.64
CA ALA A 97 -38.07 5.84 -11.69
C ALA A 97 -38.31 4.43 -11.09
N GLN A 98 -38.40 3.41 -11.95
CA GLN A 98 -38.73 2.04 -11.53
C GLN A 98 -37.49 1.25 -11.12
N ALA A 99 -37.22 1.18 -9.81
CA ALA A 99 -36.19 0.32 -9.19
C ALA A 99 -34.76 0.47 -9.79
N VAL A 100 -34.44 1.64 -10.34
CA VAL A 100 -33.19 1.95 -11.07
C VAL A 100 -32.29 2.95 -10.35
N HIS A 101 -32.69 3.40 -9.16
CA HIS A 101 -32.07 4.46 -8.36
C HIS A 101 -30.54 4.37 -8.24
N ARG A 102 -30.01 3.16 -8.09
CA ARG A 102 -28.58 2.89 -7.86
C ARG A 102 -27.91 2.04 -8.95
N ARG A 103 -28.61 1.82 -10.07
CA ARG A 103 -28.10 1.02 -11.19
C ARG A 103 -27.09 1.81 -12.04
N PRO A 104 -26.18 1.14 -12.77
CA PRO A 104 -25.16 1.80 -13.57
C PRO A 104 -25.68 2.58 -14.79
N GLY A 105 -26.90 2.29 -15.27
CA GLY A 105 -27.37 2.79 -16.56
C GLY A 105 -26.85 1.95 -17.72
N SER A 106 -26.65 2.57 -18.88
CA SER A 106 -26.08 1.89 -20.05
C SER A 106 -24.62 1.47 -19.82
N ILE A 107 -24.24 0.34 -20.41
CA ILE A 107 -22.89 -0.25 -20.30
C ILE A 107 -22.16 -0.36 -21.65
N GLY A 108 -22.77 0.13 -22.73
CA GLY A 108 -22.21 0.07 -24.09
C GLY A 108 -23.20 0.46 -25.18
N GLY A 109 -22.71 0.55 -26.42
CA GLY A 109 -23.53 0.78 -27.61
C GLY A 109 -24.07 -0.52 -28.22
N CYS A 110 -25.16 -0.41 -28.99
CA CYS A 110 -25.78 -1.51 -29.75
C CYS A 110 -25.18 -1.62 -31.17
N ALA A 111 -25.37 -2.77 -31.83
CA ALA A 111 -25.00 -3.11 -33.22
C ALA A 111 -23.50 -3.08 -33.58
N THR A 112 -22.83 -1.95 -33.38
CA THR A 112 -21.37 -1.83 -33.56
C THR A 112 -20.89 -0.89 -32.47
N PRO A 113 -20.10 -1.37 -31.48
CA PRO A 113 -19.29 -2.60 -31.45
C PRO A 113 -19.95 -3.85 -30.84
N ALA A 114 -21.22 -3.78 -30.39
CA ALA A 114 -21.99 -4.89 -29.81
C ALA A 114 -21.28 -5.70 -28.69
N ARG A 115 -20.37 -5.06 -27.95
CA ARG A 115 -19.64 -5.65 -26.82
C ARG A 115 -19.32 -4.59 -25.78
N VAL A 116 -19.08 -5.04 -24.55
CA VAL A 116 -18.56 -4.18 -23.49
C VAL A 116 -17.04 -4.03 -23.65
N PHE A 117 -16.53 -2.81 -23.62
CA PHE A 117 -15.09 -2.56 -23.68
C PHE A 117 -14.39 -2.99 -22.38
N LYS A 118 -13.16 -3.49 -22.49
CA LYS A 118 -12.32 -3.77 -21.32
C LYS A 118 -12.09 -2.47 -20.54
N GLY A 119 -12.16 -2.53 -19.21
CA GLY A 119 -12.04 -1.36 -18.33
C GLY A 119 -13.33 -0.58 -18.10
N THR A 120 -14.47 -1.01 -18.69
CA THR A 120 -15.78 -0.42 -18.36
C THR A 120 -16.06 -0.55 -16.86
N ARG A 121 -16.32 0.58 -16.21
CA ARG A 121 -16.49 0.66 -14.74
C ARG A 121 -17.78 -0.02 -14.29
N MET A 122 -17.65 -1.12 -13.54
CA MET A 122 -18.78 -1.88 -12.99
C MET A 122 -18.62 -2.16 -11.49
N ALA A 123 -19.67 -2.72 -10.87
CA ALA A 123 -19.64 -3.16 -9.48
C ALA A 123 -18.56 -4.24 -9.27
N GLY A 124 -18.05 -4.36 -8.05
CA GLY A 124 -17.00 -5.32 -7.73
C GLY A 124 -16.37 -5.08 -6.37
N ARG A 125 -15.42 -5.95 -5.99
CA ARG A 125 -14.63 -5.79 -4.77
C ARG A 125 -13.85 -4.46 -4.81
N MET A 126 -13.82 -3.76 -3.68
CA MET A 126 -13.18 -2.45 -3.53
C MET A 126 -12.29 -2.41 -2.28
N GLY A 127 -11.11 -1.80 -2.40
CA GLY A 127 -10.14 -1.68 -1.31
C GLY A 127 -9.38 -2.98 -1.08
N ASN A 128 -8.51 -3.00 -0.07
CA ASN A 128 -7.47 -4.02 0.10
C ASN A 128 -6.43 -4.01 -1.03
N ASP A 129 -6.33 -2.88 -1.71
CA ASP A 129 -5.34 -2.60 -2.75
C ASP A 129 -4.14 -1.87 -2.14
N ARG A 130 -2.94 -2.07 -2.71
CA ARG A 130 -1.73 -1.30 -2.35
C ARG A 130 -1.88 0.13 -2.86
N VAL A 131 -1.80 1.10 -1.95
CA VAL A 131 -1.95 2.53 -2.25
C VAL A 131 -0.76 3.27 -1.67
N THR A 132 -0.23 4.21 -2.44
CA THR A 132 0.81 5.14 -2.01
C THR A 132 0.22 6.54 -1.94
N VAL A 133 0.39 7.20 -0.80
CA VAL A 133 0.12 8.64 -0.65
C VAL A 133 1.46 9.35 -0.74
N LEU A 134 1.56 10.28 -1.69
CA LEU A 134 2.81 10.99 -2.00
C LEU A 134 2.94 12.26 -1.16
N ASN A 135 4.18 12.68 -0.94
CA ASN A 135 4.55 14.00 -0.40
C ASN A 135 3.87 14.35 0.93
N LEU A 136 3.85 13.39 1.86
CA LEU A 136 3.44 13.66 3.23
C LEU A 136 4.59 14.28 4.01
N LEU A 137 4.31 15.33 4.79
CA LEU A 137 5.31 16.00 5.61
C LEU A 137 5.54 15.21 6.90
N VAL A 138 6.80 14.91 7.21
CA VAL A 138 7.23 14.45 8.54
C VAL A 138 7.20 15.66 9.47
N HIS A 139 6.20 15.72 10.34
CA HIS A 139 6.04 16.83 11.27
C HIS A 139 7.07 16.78 12.40
N LYS A 140 7.33 15.58 12.92
CA LYS A 140 8.30 15.34 13.98
C LYS A 140 8.75 13.87 14.00
N VAL A 141 10.01 13.64 14.31
CA VAL A 141 10.62 12.34 14.60
C VAL A 141 10.86 12.24 16.10
N ASP A 142 10.39 11.16 16.71
CA ASP A 142 10.62 10.83 18.11
C ASP A 142 11.52 9.59 18.17
N ALA A 143 12.82 9.83 18.39
CA ALA A 143 13.85 8.81 18.46
C ALA A 143 13.69 7.88 19.67
N GLU A 144 13.32 8.43 20.82
CA GLU A 144 13.19 7.68 22.08
C GLU A 144 12.09 6.62 21.99
N ASN A 145 10.96 6.99 21.38
CA ASN A 145 9.82 6.09 21.20
C ASN A 145 9.87 5.32 19.86
N GLY A 146 10.76 5.68 18.94
CA GLY A 146 10.84 5.11 17.59
C GLY A 146 9.61 5.42 16.74
N VAL A 147 9.03 6.62 16.86
CA VAL A 147 7.77 7.01 16.22
C VAL A 147 7.96 8.17 15.24
N LEU A 148 7.26 8.11 14.11
CA LEU A 148 7.17 9.19 13.13
C LEU A 148 5.78 9.85 13.18
N LEU A 149 5.74 11.17 13.35
CA LEU A 149 4.52 11.97 13.25
C LEU A 149 4.39 12.51 11.82
N ILE A 150 3.51 11.90 11.03
CA ILE A 150 3.29 12.26 9.62
C ILE A 150 2.02 13.09 9.48
N LYS A 151 2.12 14.25 8.85
CA LYS A 151 0.98 15.13 8.57
C LYS A 151 0.16 14.56 7.42
N GLY A 152 -1.04 14.08 7.73
CA GLY A 152 -2.02 13.61 6.74
C GLY A 152 -2.56 12.22 7.04
N ALA A 153 -3.24 11.62 6.06
CA ALA A 153 -3.84 10.30 6.20
C ALA A 153 -2.95 9.22 5.58
N VAL A 154 -2.60 8.22 6.38
CA VAL A 154 -1.84 7.03 5.95
C VAL A 154 -2.81 5.93 5.49
N PRO A 155 -2.55 5.26 4.35
CA PRO A 155 -3.43 4.21 3.85
C PRO A 155 -3.38 2.96 4.74
N GLY A 156 -4.53 2.56 5.26
CA GLY A 156 -4.73 1.25 5.87
C GLY A 156 -5.46 1.28 7.21
N ARG A 157 -5.46 0.14 7.91
CA ARG A 157 -5.98 0.01 9.27
C ARG A 157 -4.89 0.33 10.29
N THR A 158 -5.31 0.71 11.50
CA THR A 158 -4.40 0.80 12.65
C THR A 158 -3.72 -0.54 12.89
N GLY A 159 -2.40 -0.53 13.14
CA GLY A 159 -1.58 -1.75 13.28
C GLY A 159 -1.32 -2.50 11.96
N GLY A 160 -1.57 -1.86 10.81
CA GLY A 160 -1.18 -2.37 9.50
C GLY A 160 0.29 -2.09 9.19
N LEU A 161 0.89 -2.92 8.33
CA LEU A 161 2.22 -2.66 7.78
C LEU A 161 2.15 -1.47 6.81
N VAL A 162 3.08 -0.54 6.96
CA VAL A 162 3.29 0.58 6.04
C VAL A 162 4.77 0.68 5.69
N MET A 163 5.05 1.10 4.47
CA MET A 163 6.39 1.38 3.98
C MET A 163 6.52 2.88 3.79
N VAL A 164 7.42 3.50 4.55
CA VAL A 164 7.75 4.92 4.47
C VAL A 164 9.08 5.04 3.75
N ARG A 165 9.14 5.90 2.73
CA ARG A 165 10.37 6.19 1.98
C ARG A 165 10.42 7.69 1.68
N SER A 166 11.60 8.22 1.39
CA SER A 166 11.74 9.59 0.90
C SER A 166 10.87 9.84 -0.33
N ALA A 167 10.24 11.01 -0.41
CA ALA A 167 9.38 11.37 -1.53
C ALA A 167 10.19 11.45 -2.83
N ILE A 168 9.63 10.94 -3.92
CA ILE A 168 10.27 11.00 -5.26
C ILE A 168 10.07 12.38 -5.91
N LYS A 169 9.05 13.14 -5.48
CA LYS A 169 8.67 14.44 -6.04
C LYS A 169 8.87 15.55 -5.04
#